data_AF-A0A5J4UL56-F1
#
_entry.id   AF-A0A5J4UL56-F1
#
_cell.length_a   1.000
_cell.length_b   1.000
_cell.length_c   1.000
_cell.angle_alpha   90.00
_cell.angle_beta   90.00
_cell.angle_gamma   90.00
#
_symmetry.space_group_name_H-M   'P 1'
#
loop_
_entity.id
_entity.type
_entity.pdbx_description
1 polymer ?
#
loop_
_entity_poly.entity_id
_entity_poly.type
_entity_poly.pdbx_seq_one_letter_code
_entity_poly.pdbx_strand_id
1 'polypeptide(L)'
;MGISTKQCYGGTSYVAACSSSSCTAYGKTLRMNIITDTISESRLRSLLARFGPVNAFMSDLNQFYLFYGWYRNPSDQLTTYRYLQRGGSGSSLSLSTLYQSPFPKIGQAIFFTEPPTDCTSSSIPQFGCKCTSTNNPTGCFCPTTPEELLNIQKSQCSCIADDQRPSCQTCTGAASDATDCTCPTTYAGVTGNLPSRCPCVQGDQRPSCSVQKCTSSQKPPQGCICSGSYQPTGCTCPQVGVDTQGLSTSTCPCIMNDVRSQCEPTKCTSLDLPPQSCLCTGDFNPDGCFCPDDVRDMQYFSLLECGCIPGDLREECKGDEPYNECKNITVSTSVTLCPCLKTGDPRSACKEAGKDASGQTRVVLSVIAAAVVLPMLALFC
;
A
#
# COMPACT_ATOMS: atom_id res chain seq x y z
N MET A 1 -10.33 -19.07 3.21
CA MET A 1 -9.77 -20.31 2.60
C MET A 1 -10.17 -21.48 3.49
N GLY A 2 -10.42 -22.66 2.92
CA GLY A 2 -10.62 -23.90 3.68
C GLY A 2 -9.47 -24.88 3.41
N ILE A 3 -9.43 -26.01 4.11
CA ILE A 3 -8.38 -27.03 3.93
C ILE A 3 -8.97 -28.30 3.32
N SER A 4 -8.31 -28.87 2.32
CA SER A 4 -8.75 -30.07 1.60
C SER A 4 -8.08 -31.35 2.13
N THR A 5 -8.47 -32.51 1.62
CA THR A 5 -7.81 -33.78 1.97
C THR A 5 -6.43 -33.91 1.31
N LYS A 6 -5.56 -34.81 1.80
CA LYS A 6 -4.22 -35.04 1.20
C LYS A 6 -4.28 -35.31 -0.31
N GLN A 7 -5.32 -36.00 -0.79
CA GLN A 7 -5.50 -36.35 -2.20
C GLN A 7 -5.65 -35.13 -3.14
N CYS A 8 -5.99 -33.96 -2.59
CA CYS A 8 -6.18 -32.71 -3.31
C CYS A 8 -4.91 -31.89 -3.53
N TYR A 9 -3.88 -32.16 -2.73
CA TYR A 9 -2.58 -31.53 -2.90
C TYR A 9 -1.80 -32.31 -3.96
N GLY A 10 -1.19 -31.61 -4.90
CA GLY A 10 -0.34 -32.25 -5.90
C GLY A 10 0.90 -32.86 -5.25
N GLY A 11 1.27 -34.07 -5.67
CA GLY A 11 2.53 -34.72 -5.31
C GLY A 11 2.90 -34.72 -3.81
N THR A 12 4.19 -34.68 -3.54
CA THR A 12 4.79 -34.56 -2.20
C THR A 12 5.74 -33.37 -2.11
N SER A 13 5.63 -32.41 -3.05
CA SER A 13 6.48 -31.23 -3.15
C SER A 13 5.68 -29.97 -2.88
N TYR A 14 6.26 -29.03 -2.13
CA TYR A 14 5.64 -27.73 -1.79
C TYR A 14 5.29 -26.85 -3.00
N VAL A 15 5.82 -27.18 -4.18
CA VAL A 15 5.64 -26.42 -5.42
C VAL A 15 4.74 -27.15 -6.44
N ALA A 16 4.12 -28.28 -6.06
CA ALA A 16 3.29 -29.06 -6.97
C ALA A 16 1.92 -28.42 -7.22
N ALA A 17 1.50 -28.36 -8.49
CA ALA A 17 0.17 -27.90 -8.87
C ALA A 17 -0.93 -28.80 -8.27
N CYS A 18 -2.04 -28.20 -7.81
CA CYS A 18 -3.17 -28.94 -7.24
C CYS A 18 -3.64 -30.07 -8.17
N SER A 19 -3.85 -31.27 -7.60
CA SER A 19 -4.10 -32.49 -8.38
C SER A 19 -5.47 -32.55 -9.06
N SER A 20 -6.46 -31.79 -8.58
CA SER A 20 -7.79 -31.71 -9.17
C SER A 20 -8.51 -30.40 -8.85
N SER A 21 -9.54 -30.09 -9.65
CA SER A 21 -10.40 -28.92 -9.51
C SER A 21 -11.63 -29.14 -8.62
N SER A 22 -11.96 -30.38 -8.25
CA SER A 22 -13.21 -30.77 -7.58
C SER A 22 -13.07 -31.04 -6.07
N CYS A 23 -12.09 -30.39 -5.43
CA CYS A 23 -11.74 -30.70 -4.06
C CYS A 23 -12.63 -30.06 -3.00
N THR A 24 -13.23 -30.90 -2.15
CA THR A 24 -13.91 -30.48 -0.93
C THR A 24 -12.92 -29.85 0.04
N ALA A 25 -13.01 -28.53 0.23
CA ALA A 25 -12.33 -27.84 1.30
C ALA A 25 -13.24 -27.73 2.53
N TYR A 26 -12.75 -28.22 3.67
CA TYR A 26 -13.37 -28.16 4.99
C TYR A 26 -12.99 -26.86 5.71
N GLY A 27 -13.78 -26.45 6.71
CA GLY A 27 -13.47 -25.28 7.52
C GLY A 27 -13.39 -23.95 6.74
N LYS A 28 -14.04 -23.85 5.56
CA LYS A 28 -14.03 -22.63 4.71
C LYS A 28 -14.43 -21.34 5.45
N THR A 29 -15.24 -21.47 6.50
CA THR A 29 -15.72 -20.39 7.37
C THR A 29 -14.82 -20.11 8.58
N LEU A 30 -13.88 -21.01 8.91
CA LEU A 30 -13.02 -20.84 10.06
C LEU A 30 -12.01 -19.71 9.81
N ARG A 31 -11.80 -18.88 10.83
CA ARG A 31 -10.76 -17.84 10.83
C ARG A 31 -9.54 -18.34 11.57
N MET A 32 -8.38 -18.31 10.91
CA MET A 32 -7.10 -18.54 11.58
C MET A 32 -6.75 -17.29 12.40
N ASN A 33 -6.56 -17.47 13.69
CA ASN A 33 -6.07 -16.43 14.59
C ASN A 33 -4.66 -16.78 15.05
N ILE A 34 -3.83 -15.76 15.22
CA ILE A 34 -2.44 -15.88 15.65
C ILE A 34 -2.24 -14.98 16.86
N ILE A 35 -1.65 -15.53 17.92
CA ILE A 35 -1.20 -14.85 19.12
C ILE A 35 0.33 -14.94 19.12
N THR A 36 1.03 -13.81 19.26
CA THR A 36 2.51 -13.71 19.21
C THR A 36 3.14 -13.21 20.50
N ASP A 37 2.35 -12.97 21.56
CA ASP A 37 2.84 -12.68 22.89
C ASP A 37 2.97 -13.97 23.73
N THR A 38 3.68 -13.89 24.86
CA THR A 38 3.95 -15.08 25.69
C THR A 38 2.65 -15.65 26.27
N ILE A 39 2.42 -16.95 26.04
CA ILE A 39 1.17 -17.61 26.40
C ILE A 39 1.35 -18.37 27.71
N SER A 40 0.60 -17.96 28.74
CA SER A 40 0.56 -18.64 30.03
C SER A 40 -0.17 -19.99 29.95
N GLU A 41 0.09 -20.84 30.93
CA GLU A 41 -0.59 -22.14 31.08
C GLU A 41 -2.12 -21.99 31.09
N SER A 42 -2.63 -21.03 31.86
CA SER A 42 -4.07 -20.73 31.94
C SER A 42 -4.64 -20.30 30.59
N ARG A 43 -3.94 -19.45 29.84
CA ARG A 43 -4.36 -18.98 28.52
C ARG A 43 -4.38 -20.11 27.50
N LEU A 44 -3.38 -21.01 27.49
CA LEU A 44 -3.41 -22.19 26.62
C LEU A 44 -4.63 -23.08 26.92
N ARG A 45 -4.96 -23.33 28.20
CA ARG A 45 -6.17 -24.10 28.56
C ARG A 45 -7.45 -23.40 28.08
N SER A 46 -7.56 -22.08 28.22
CA SER A 46 -8.71 -21.32 27.72
C SER A 46 -8.86 -21.40 26.20
N LEU A 47 -7.75 -21.36 25.45
CA LEU A 47 -7.76 -21.57 24.00
C LEU A 47 -8.22 -22.99 23.66
N LEU A 48 -7.61 -24.02 24.28
CA LEU A 48 -7.94 -25.43 24.04
C LEU A 48 -9.39 -25.77 24.39
N ALA A 49 -9.90 -25.28 25.52
CA ALA A 49 -11.27 -25.48 25.98
C ALA A 49 -12.32 -24.95 24.99
N ARG A 50 -11.98 -23.85 24.29
CA ARG A 50 -12.93 -23.05 23.53
C ARG A 50 -12.86 -23.27 22.03
N PHE A 51 -11.65 -23.36 21.50
CA PHE A 51 -11.38 -23.40 20.06
C PHE A 51 -10.92 -24.79 19.59
N GLY A 52 -10.78 -25.75 20.52
CA GLY A 52 -10.24 -27.07 20.22
C GLY A 52 -8.73 -27.01 20.00
N PRO A 53 -8.16 -27.76 19.04
CA PRO A 53 -6.71 -27.84 18.86
C PRO A 53 -6.02 -26.49 18.61
N VAL A 54 -4.89 -26.28 19.26
CA VAL A 54 -4.05 -25.08 19.20
C VAL A 54 -2.64 -25.50 18.75
N ASN A 55 -2.18 -25.00 17.60
CA ASN A 55 -0.80 -25.16 17.15
C ASN A 55 0.07 -24.08 17.80
N ALA A 56 0.89 -24.46 18.76
CA ALA A 56 1.68 -23.54 19.57
C ALA A 56 3.18 -23.73 19.36
N PHE A 57 3.90 -22.62 19.26
CA PHE A 57 5.36 -22.60 19.14
C PHE A 57 5.99 -22.60 20.53
N MET A 58 6.68 -23.68 20.88
CA MET A 58 7.48 -23.76 22.10
C MET A 58 8.87 -23.20 21.82
N SER A 59 9.13 -22.00 22.32
CA SER A 59 10.36 -21.25 22.05
C SER A 59 11.61 -21.96 22.57
N ASP A 60 11.52 -22.64 23.72
CA ASP A 60 12.64 -23.39 24.30
C ASP A 60 13.07 -24.61 23.45
N LEU A 61 12.19 -25.12 22.57
CA LEU A 61 12.45 -26.25 21.66
C LEU A 61 12.52 -25.84 20.18
N ASN A 62 12.31 -24.56 19.87
CA ASN A 62 12.25 -24.01 18.51
C ASN A 62 11.30 -24.80 17.56
N GLN A 63 10.16 -25.28 18.08
CA GLN A 63 9.28 -26.20 17.36
C GLN A 63 7.79 -25.95 17.64
N PHE A 64 6.95 -26.19 16.63
CA PHE A 64 5.50 -26.18 16.72
C PHE A 64 4.93 -27.52 17.22
N TYR A 65 3.94 -27.42 18.12
CA TYR A 65 3.21 -28.54 18.71
C TYR A 65 1.72 -28.29 18.64
N LEU A 66 0.97 -29.24 18.09
CA LEU A 66 -0.49 -29.16 18.02
C LEU A 66 -1.10 -29.74 19.30
N PHE A 67 -1.28 -28.89 20.30
CA PHE A 67 -1.98 -29.24 21.53
C PHE A 67 -3.46 -29.48 21.24
N TYR A 68 -4.05 -30.53 21.81
CA TYR A 68 -5.46 -30.88 21.60
C TYR A 68 -6.22 -31.25 22.87
N GLY A 69 -5.58 -31.13 24.04
CA GLY A 69 -6.22 -31.31 25.34
C GLY A 69 -5.21 -31.34 26.49
N TRP A 70 -5.71 -31.49 27.71
CA TRP A 70 -4.91 -31.70 28.90
C TRP A 70 -5.72 -32.53 29.91
N TYR A 71 -5.06 -33.08 30.93
CA TYR A 71 -5.71 -33.70 32.07
C TYR A 71 -4.87 -33.46 33.32
N ARG A 72 -5.49 -33.54 34.50
CA ARG A 72 -4.77 -33.53 35.78
C ARG A 72 -4.59 -34.98 36.23
N ASN A 73 -3.37 -35.40 36.50
CA ASN A 73 -3.11 -36.74 37.04
C ASN A 73 -3.52 -36.75 38.53
N PRO A 74 -4.39 -37.67 38.98
CA PRO A 74 -4.86 -37.70 40.37
C PRO A 74 -3.74 -37.93 41.39
N SER A 75 -2.70 -38.69 41.02
CA SER A 75 -1.67 -39.17 41.96
C SER A 75 -0.68 -38.10 42.40
N ASP A 76 -0.29 -37.22 41.48
CA ASP A 76 0.72 -36.17 41.69
C ASP A 76 0.11 -34.75 41.62
N GLN A 77 -1.17 -34.64 41.24
CA GLN A 77 -1.89 -33.38 41.00
C GLN A 77 -1.30 -32.49 39.89
N LEU A 78 -0.42 -33.04 39.06
CA LEU A 78 0.25 -32.36 37.96
C LEU A 78 -0.65 -32.30 36.73
N THR A 79 -0.45 -31.29 35.89
CA THR A 79 -1.18 -31.16 34.62
C THR A 79 -0.33 -31.69 33.47
N THR A 80 -0.91 -32.63 32.72
CA THR A 80 -0.28 -33.24 31.56
C THR A 80 -1.03 -32.80 30.31
N TYR A 81 -0.30 -32.18 29.39
CA TYR A 81 -0.83 -31.73 28.10
C TYR A 81 -0.74 -32.85 27.07
N ARG A 82 -1.75 -32.95 26.20
CA ARG A 82 -1.78 -33.87 25.06
C ARG A 82 -1.53 -33.10 23.78
N TYR A 83 -0.56 -33.56 22.99
CA TYR A 83 -0.12 -32.86 21.80
C TYR A 83 0.25 -33.81 20.66
N LEU A 84 0.23 -33.27 19.45
CA LEU A 84 0.70 -33.90 18.22
C LEU A 84 1.96 -33.20 17.73
N GLN A 85 2.96 -33.98 17.36
CA GLN A 85 4.18 -33.50 16.71
C GLN A 85 4.42 -34.28 15.42
N ARG A 86 4.98 -33.60 14.40
CA ARG A 86 5.54 -34.24 13.21
C ARG A 86 7.03 -34.47 13.47
N GLY A 87 7.47 -35.73 13.47
CA GLY A 87 8.87 -36.08 13.70
C GLY A 87 9.70 -36.08 12.42
N GLY A 88 10.69 -35.18 12.34
CA GLY A 88 11.76 -35.18 11.34
C GLY A 88 11.32 -35.15 9.87
N SER A 89 12.27 -35.43 8.97
CA SER A 89 12.10 -35.45 7.51
C SER A 89 11.27 -36.63 6.96
N GLY A 90 10.56 -37.37 7.84
CA GLY A 90 10.00 -38.70 7.56
C GLY A 90 8.49 -38.88 7.77
N SER A 91 7.74 -37.82 8.09
CA SER A 91 6.27 -37.76 7.99
C SER A 91 5.38 -38.57 8.96
N SER A 92 5.90 -39.18 10.03
CA SER A 92 5.03 -39.77 11.07
C SER A 92 4.50 -38.68 12.03
N LEU A 93 3.18 -38.62 12.19
CA LEU A 93 2.55 -37.88 13.29
C LEU A 93 2.57 -38.76 14.53
N SER A 94 3.12 -38.23 15.63
CA SER A 94 3.13 -38.92 16.92
C SER A 94 2.25 -38.18 17.92
N LEU A 95 1.34 -38.93 18.54
CA LEU A 95 0.58 -38.51 19.71
C LEU A 95 1.51 -38.64 20.91
N SER A 96 1.63 -37.58 21.70
CA SER A 96 2.51 -37.55 22.87
C SER A 96 1.89 -36.73 24.00
N THR A 97 2.48 -36.85 25.18
CA THR A 97 2.09 -36.11 26.38
C THR A 97 3.25 -35.32 26.93
N LEU A 98 3.04 -34.01 27.15
CA LEU A 98 4.02 -33.15 27.79
C LEU A 98 3.62 -32.96 29.24
N TYR A 99 4.47 -33.45 30.14
CA TYR A 99 4.54 -32.95 31.50
C TYR A 99 5.78 -32.05 31.58
N GLN A 100 5.59 -30.79 31.97
CA GLN A 100 6.70 -29.87 32.19
C GLN A 100 6.35 -28.91 33.31
N SER A 101 7.16 -28.93 34.36
CA SER A 101 7.20 -27.93 35.42
C SER A 101 8.64 -27.40 35.48
N PRO A 102 8.91 -26.13 35.13
CA PRO A 102 7.95 -25.09 34.75
C PRO A 102 7.24 -25.37 33.41
N PHE A 103 6.07 -24.73 33.22
CA PHE A 103 5.34 -24.73 31.95
C PHE A 103 6.22 -24.14 30.82
N PRO A 104 6.23 -24.72 29.60
CA PRO A 104 7.11 -24.28 28.52
C PRO A 104 6.82 -22.84 28.08
N LYS A 105 7.85 -22.14 27.62
CA LYS A 105 7.67 -20.81 27.02
C LYS A 105 7.04 -20.97 25.64
N ILE A 106 5.73 -20.73 25.58
CA ILE A 106 5.00 -20.64 24.33
C ILE A 106 5.04 -19.19 23.85
N GLY A 107 5.82 -18.93 22.80
CA GLY A 107 5.94 -17.61 22.18
C GLY A 107 4.89 -17.32 21.10
N GLN A 108 4.16 -18.35 20.63
CA GLN A 108 3.12 -18.18 19.63
C GLN A 108 2.02 -19.24 19.78
N ALA A 109 0.77 -18.90 19.48
CA ALA A 109 -0.30 -19.87 19.22
C ALA A 109 -1.09 -19.51 17.97
N ILE A 110 -1.46 -20.55 17.23
CA ILE A 110 -2.27 -20.50 16.02
C ILE A 110 -3.46 -21.42 16.24
N PHE A 111 -4.67 -20.91 16.07
CA PHE A 111 -5.90 -21.68 16.28
C PHE A 111 -6.99 -21.21 15.32
N PHE A 112 -7.93 -22.11 15.04
CA PHE A 112 -9.10 -21.78 14.23
C PHE A 112 -10.26 -21.39 15.15
N THR A 113 -10.95 -20.30 14.80
CA THR A 113 -12.23 -19.94 15.41
C THR A 113 -13.33 -20.04 14.37
N GLU A 114 -14.56 -20.29 14.81
CA GLU A 114 -15.72 -19.95 13.99
C GLU A 114 -15.74 -18.44 13.69
N PRO A 115 -16.47 -17.98 12.66
CA PRO A 115 -16.72 -16.55 12.49
C PRO A 115 -17.33 -16.00 13.78
N PRO A 116 -16.93 -14.80 14.25
CA PRO A 116 -17.58 -14.18 15.39
C PRO A 116 -19.06 -13.99 15.06
N THR A 117 -19.94 -14.39 15.99
CA THR A 117 -21.38 -14.14 15.90
C THR A 117 -21.66 -12.64 15.89
N ASP A 118 -22.76 -12.24 15.26
CA ASP A 118 -23.20 -10.84 15.26
C ASP A 118 -23.38 -10.30 16.68
N CYS A 119 -23.01 -9.03 16.90
CA CYS A 119 -23.23 -8.36 18.17
C CYS A 119 -24.74 -8.20 18.44
N THR A 120 -25.19 -8.63 19.62
CA THR A 120 -26.59 -8.54 20.06
C THR A 120 -26.84 -7.45 21.10
N SER A 121 -25.78 -6.76 21.56
CA SER A 121 -25.84 -5.68 22.54
C SER A 121 -24.70 -4.68 22.35
N SER A 122 -24.72 -3.59 23.12
CA SER A 122 -23.62 -2.62 23.29
C SER A 122 -22.43 -3.13 24.12
N SER A 123 -22.43 -4.40 24.52
CA SER A 123 -21.30 -5.05 25.20
C SER A 123 -20.61 -6.05 24.27
N ILE A 124 -19.27 -6.07 24.30
CA ILE A 124 -18.48 -7.08 23.59
C ILE A 124 -18.48 -8.35 24.43
N PRO A 125 -18.98 -9.50 23.91
CA PRO A 125 -18.76 -10.78 24.58
C PRO A 125 -17.27 -11.08 24.59
N GLN A 126 -16.79 -11.87 25.56
CA GLN A 126 -15.38 -12.10 25.90
C GLN A 126 -14.43 -12.46 24.72
N PHE A 127 -14.96 -12.81 23.54
CA PHE A 127 -14.21 -13.26 22.37
C PHE A 127 -14.54 -12.45 21.10
N GLY A 128 -15.09 -11.25 21.27
CA GLY A 128 -15.55 -10.40 20.18
C GLY A 128 -16.87 -10.87 19.57
N CYS A 129 -17.50 -9.95 18.85
CA CYS A 129 -18.67 -10.18 18.01
C CYS A 129 -18.49 -9.39 16.72
N LYS A 130 -19.17 -9.77 15.64
CA LYS A 130 -19.18 -9.00 14.39
C LYS A 130 -20.06 -7.77 14.55
N CYS A 131 -19.54 -6.59 14.23
CA CYS A 131 -20.33 -5.36 14.28
C CYS A 131 -21.53 -5.46 13.34
N THR A 132 -22.69 -4.96 13.76
CA THR A 132 -23.89 -4.82 12.94
C THR A 132 -24.31 -3.35 12.86
N SER A 133 -25.24 -3.04 11.95
CA SER A 133 -25.87 -1.72 11.84
C SER A 133 -26.60 -1.28 13.12
N THR A 134 -27.06 -2.24 13.95
CA THR A 134 -27.78 -1.96 15.21
C THR A 134 -26.89 -2.05 16.46
N ASN A 135 -25.89 -2.92 16.45
CA ASN A 135 -24.98 -3.15 17.59
C ASN A 135 -23.52 -3.14 17.10
N ASN A 136 -22.80 -2.08 17.41
CA ASN A 136 -21.40 -1.86 17.00
C ASN A 136 -20.54 -1.34 18.17
N PRO A 137 -20.42 -2.10 19.28
CA PRO A 137 -19.63 -1.68 20.44
C PRO A 137 -18.14 -1.54 20.11
N THR A 138 -17.47 -0.56 20.72
CA THR A 138 -16.06 -0.23 20.45
C THR A 138 -15.12 -1.43 20.61
N GLY A 139 -14.59 -1.94 19.50
CA GLY A 139 -13.73 -3.13 19.45
C GLY A 139 -14.40 -4.40 18.89
N CYS A 140 -15.64 -4.32 18.40
CA CYS A 140 -16.25 -5.40 17.61
C CYS A 140 -15.47 -5.63 16.29
N PHE A 141 -15.61 -6.83 15.71
CA PHE A 141 -14.98 -7.16 14.44
C PHE A 141 -15.77 -6.52 13.30
N CYS A 142 -15.13 -5.61 12.59
CA CYS A 142 -15.73 -4.93 11.44
C CYS A 142 -16.09 -5.90 10.31
N PRO A 143 -17.26 -5.72 9.69
CA PRO A 143 -17.56 -6.29 8.38
C PRO A 143 -16.54 -5.93 7.32
N THR A 144 -16.45 -6.74 6.27
CA THR A 144 -15.49 -6.59 5.18
C THR A 144 -16.14 -6.39 3.81
N THR A 145 -17.46 -6.13 3.77
CA THR A 145 -18.18 -5.72 2.57
C THR A 145 -18.91 -4.40 2.80
N PRO A 146 -19.05 -3.53 1.78
CA PRO A 146 -19.66 -2.21 1.95
C PRO A 146 -21.09 -2.24 2.49
N GLU A 147 -21.89 -3.23 2.09
CA GLU A 147 -23.31 -3.35 2.42
C GLU A 147 -23.50 -3.61 3.93
N GLU A 148 -22.62 -4.40 4.52
CA GLU A 148 -22.65 -4.73 5.95
C GLU A 148 -22.12 -3.60 6.84
N LEU A 149 -21.38 -2.65 6.28
CA LEU A 149 -20.90 -1.45 6.98
C LEU A 149 -21.94 -0.33 7.05
N LEU A 150 -23.05 -0.42 6.32
CA LEU A 150 -24.11 0.59 6.36
C LEU A 150 -24.62 0.83 7.79
N ASN A 151 -24.63 2.11 8.20
CA ASN A 151 -24.93 2.59 9.56
C ASN A 151 -23.91 2.25 10.66
N ILE A 152 -22.76 1.65 10.32
CA ILE A 152 -21.64 1.49 11.26
C ILE A 152 -20.73 2.71 11.19
N GLN A 153 -20.57 3.42 12.30
CA GLN A 153 -19.80 4.67 12.35
C GLN A 153 -18.31 4.48 12.03
N LYS A 154 -17.69 5.48 11.41
CA LYS A 154 -16.29 5.45 10.92
C LYS A 154 -15.26 5.30 12.04
N SER A 155 -15.57 5.78 13.24
CA SER A 155 -14.77 5.62 14.46
C SER A 155 -14.80 4.21 15.04
N GLN A 156 -15.82 3.40 14.72
CA GLN A 156 -15.91 1.99 15.08
C GLN A 156 -15.21 1.12 14.03
N CYS A 157 -15.42 1.43 12.75
CA CYS A 157 -14.88 0.68 11.63
C CYS A 157 -14.30 1.60 10.56
N SER A 158 -13.00 1.47 10.30
CA SER A 158 -12.28 2.15 9.23
C SER A 158 -12.94 1.93 7.87
N CYS A 159 -12.70 2.85 6.94
CA CYS A 159 -13.22 2.77 5.57
C CYS A 159 -12.55 1.66 4.76
N ILE A 160 -13.31 1.02 3.88
CA ILE A 160 -12.80 0.03 2.91
C ILE A 160 -12.97 0.53 1.47
N ALA A 161 -12.56 -0.28 0.48
CA ALA A 161 -12.90 -0.02 -0.92
C ALA A 161 -14.42 -0.06 -1.13
N ASP A 162 -14.94 0.83 -1.98
CA ASP A 162 -16.37 0.95 -2.34
C ASP A 162 -17.33 1.17 -1.15
N ASP A 163 -16.81 1.67 -0.03
CA ASP A 163 -17.54 1.88 1.23
C ASP A 163 -18.64 2.94 1.09
N GLN A 164 -19.90 2.50 1.11
CA GLN A 164 -21.09 3.32 0.84
C GLN A 164 -21.40 4.34 1.95
N ARG A 165 -20.66 4.36 3.07
CA ARG A 165 -20.88 5.34 4.15
C ARG A 165 -20.46 6.75 3.69
N PRO A 166 -21.30 7.78 3.88
CA PRO A 166 -20.96 9.16 3.47
C PRO A 166 -19.64 9.70 4.05
N SER A 167 -19.27 9.27 5.26
CA SER A 167 -18.00 9.61 5.90
C SER A 167 -16.79 8.92 5.29
N CYS A 168 -16.97 7.84 4.53
CA CYS A 168 -15.90 7.12 3.84
C CYS A 168 -15.74 7.53 2.38
N GLN A 169 -16.79 8.09 1.77
CA GLN A 169 -16.75 8.69 0.44
C GLN A 169 -15.75 9.84 0.34
N THR A 170 -15.23 10.06 -0.86
CA THR A 170 -14.33 11.18 -1.15
C THR A 170 -15.12 12.49 -1.14
N CYS A 171 -14.62 13.52 -0.45
CA CYS A 171 -15.24 14.84 -0.47
C CYS A 171 -15.30 15.40 -1.90
N THR A 172 -16.44 15.96 -2.30
CA THR A 172 -16.69 16.55 -3.62
C THR A 172 -16.79 18.08 -3.59
N GLY A 173 -16.78 18.70 -2.40
CA GLY A 173 -17.07 20.12 -2.23
C GLY A 173 -18.57 20.45 -2.20
N ALA A 174 -19.44 19.45 -2.27
CA ALA A 174 -20.87 19.65 -2.13
C ALA A 174 -21.25 19.95 -0.66
N ALA A 175 -22.27 20.78 -0.47
CA ALA A 175 -22.82 21.05 0.87
C ALA A 175 -23.45 19.81 1.54
N SER A 176 -23.67 18.74 0.77
CA SER A 176 -24.14 17.42 1.21
C SER A 176 -23.01 16.46 1.63
N ASP A 177 -21.74 16.81 1.44
CA ASP A 177 -20.61 15.99 1.87
C ASP A 177 -20.66 15.77 3.40
N ALA A 178 -20.33 14.56 3.86
CA ALA A 178 -20.19 14.29 5.29
C ALA A 178 -19.10 15.19 5.91
N THR A 179 -19.29 15.60 7.16
CA THR A 179 -18.34 16.51 7.82
C THR A 179 -16.93 15.92 7.99
N ASP A 180 -16.82 14.59 7.97
CA ASP A 180 -15.63 13.76 8.11
C ASP A 180 -15.32 12.90 6.86
N CYS A 181 -15.83 13.29 5.69
CA CYS A 181 -15.51 12.66 4.40
C CYS A 181 -14.00 12.56 4.15
N THR A 182 -13.58 11.63 3.29
CA THR A 182 -12.17 11.41 2.97
C THR A 182 -11.71 12.46 1.95
N CYS A 183 -10.66 13.23 2.25
CA CYS A 183 -10.16 14.21 1.29
C CYS A 183 -9.44 13.52 0.11
N PRO A 184 -9.61 14.02 -1.14
CA PRO A 184 -8.89 13.51 -2.30
C PRO A 184 -7.38 13.72 -2.14
N THR A 185 -6.59 12.73 -2.57
CA THR A 185 -5.11 12.77 -2.53
C THR A 185 -4.48 13.19 -3.86
N THR A 186 -5.28 13.36 -4.92
CA THR A 186 -4.84 13.73 -6.26
C THR A 186 -5.67 14.89 -6.80
N TYR A 187 -5.07 15.74 -7.63
CA TYR A 187 -5.75 16.90 -8.23
C TYR A 187 -6.99 16.52 -9.04
N ALA A 188 -6.99 15.37 -9.72
CA ALA A 188 -8.14 14.88 -10.48
C ALA A 188 -9.40 14.62 -9.61
N GLY A 189 -9.22 14.38 -8.30
CA GLY A 189 -10.32 14.27 -7.34
C GLY A 189 -10.78 15.60 -6.73
N VAL A 190 -10.11 16.72 -7.04
CA VAL A 190 -10.47 18.06 -6.54
C VAL A 190 -11.44 18.71 -7.52
N THR A 191 -12.74 18.52 -7.32
CA THR A 191 -13.79 19.22 -8.06
C THR A 191 -14.48 20.26 -7.16
N GLY A 192 -14.93 21.37 -7.78
CA GLY A 192 -15.76 22.38 -7.11
C GLY A 192 -15.11 23.11 -5.91
N ASN A 193 -15.96 23.64 -5.04
CA ASN A 193 -15.55 24.31 -3.80
C ASN A 193 -15.22 23.28 -2.70
N LEU A 194 -14.19 22.45 -2.94
CA LEU A 194 -13.69 21.49 -1.96
C LEU A 194 -13.44 22.21 -0.62
N PRO A 195 -14.02 21.76 0.51
CA PRO A 195 -14.13 22.63 1.68
C PRO A 195 -12.74 22.89 2.26
N SER A 196 -12.55 24.04 2.92
CA SER A 196 -11.27 24.45 3.52
C SER A 196 -10.66 23.47 4.54
N ARG A 197 -11.43 22.42 4.93
CA ARG A 197 -10.99 21.30 5.75
C ARG A 197 -10.05 20.32 5.04
N CYS A 198 -10.01 20.30 3.70
CA CYS A 198 -9.15 19.39 2.95
C CYS A 198 -7.81 20.04 2.57
N PRO A 199 -6.67 19.38 2.87
CA PRO A 199 -5.34 19.91 2.57
C PRO A 199 -5.16 20.11 1.06
N CYS A 200 -4.22 20.98 0.70
CA CYS A 200 -3.85 21.19 -0.69
C CYS A 200 -3.06 20.00 -1.23
N VAL A 201 -3.37 19.57 -2.45
CA VAL A 201 -2.64 18.51 -3.17
C VAL A 201 -1.76 19.12 -4.27
N GLN A 202 -0.79 18.35 -4.79
CA GLN A 202 0.05 18.83 -5.88
C GLN A 202 -0.81 19.11 -7.13
N GLY A 203 -0.66 20.31 -7.71
CA GLY A 203 -1.45 20.77 -8.86
C GLY A 203 -2.76 21.49 -8.52
N ASP A 204 -3.13 21.57 -7.25
CA ASP A 204 -4.39 22.17 -6.77
C ASP A 204 -4.52 23.66 -7.13
N GLN A 205 -5.48 23.96 -8.02
CA GLN A 205 -5.75 25.31 -8.52
C GLN A 205 -6.68 26.14 -7.61
N ARG A 206 -7.13 25.62 -6.45
CA ARG A 206 -7.93 26.43 -5.51
C ARG A 206 -7.13 27.69 -5.14
N PRO A 207 -7.74 28.89 -5.09
CA PRO A 207 -7.00 30.12 -4.74
C PRO A 207 -6.28 30.03 -3.38
N SER A 208 -6.85 29.30 -2.42
CA SER A 208 -6.23 29.01 -1.11
C SER A 208 -5.02 28.06 -1.16
N CYS A 209 -4.87 27.32 -2.25
CA CYS A 209 -3.80 26.35 -2.50
C CYS A 209 -2.79 26.80 -3.56
N SER A 210 -3.06 27.92 -4.25
CA SER A 210 -2.06 28.58 -5.09
C SER A 210 -0.81 28.89 -4.26
N VAL A 211 0.36 28.51 -4.78
CA VAL A 211 1.63 28.60 -4.04
C VAL A 211 2.06 30.06 -3.96
N GLN A 212 1.71 30.73 -2.86
CA GLN A 212 2.08 32.14 -2.65
C GLN A 212 3.58 32.28 -2.32
N LYS A 213 4.13 33.48 -2.56
CA LYS A 213 5.48 33.83 -2.11
C LYS A 213 5.56 33.71 -0.58
N CYS A 214 6.66 33.15 -0.07
CA CYS A 214 6.87 33.03 1.37
C CYS A 214 6.84 34.43 2.02
N THR A 215 6.04 34.59 3.07
CA THR A 215 5.86 35.82 3.86
C THR A 215 6.44 35.74 5.27
N SER A 216 7.00 34.59 5.65
CA SER A 216 7.68 34.37 6.92
C SER A 216 8.78 33.30 6.78
N SER A 217 9.67 33.20 7.77
CA SER A 217 10.68 32.14 7.86
C SER A 217 10.13 30.76 8.26
N GLN A 218 8.80 30.61 8.36
CA GLN A 218 8.14 29.30 8.50
C GLN A 218 7.45 28.93 7.19
N LYS A 219 7.76 27.73 6.67
CA LYS A 219 7.08 27.16 5.51
C LYS A 219 5.64 26.79 5.92
N PRO A 220 4.60 27.31 5.26
CA PRO A 220 3.22 26.94 5.56
C PRO A 220 2.94 25.50 5.07
N PRO A 221 1.90 24.81 5.57
CA PRO A 221 1.63 23.40 5.26
C PRO A 221 1.54 23.08 3.76
N GLN A 222 0.96 23.99 2.97
CA GLN A 222 0.83 23.90 1.51
C GLN A 222 2.11 24.25 0.73
N GLY A 223 3.19 24.65 1.42
CA GLY A 223 4.40 25.19 0.81
C GLY A 223 4.27 26.65 0.37
N CYS A 224 5.40 27.26 0.03
CA CYS A 224 5.47 28.62 -0.49
C CYS A 224 6.64 28.75 -1.48
N ILE A 225 6.56 29.72 -2.40
CA ILE A 225 7.63 30.05 -3.34
C ILE A 225 8.66 30.90 -2.58
N CYS A 226 9.95 30.53 -2.62
CA CYS A 226 11.03 31.28 -1.98
C CYS A 226 11.00 32.74 -2.46
N SER A 227 11.18 33.69 -1.54
CA SER A 227 11.28 35.13 -1.86
C SER A 227 12.59 35.69 -1.33
N GLY A 228 13.09 36.78 -1.92
CA GLY A 228 14.31 37.45 -1.43
C GLY A 228 14.26 37.76 0.08
N SER A 229 13.07 38.05 0.61
CA SER A 229 12.85 38.31 2.04
C SER A 229 12.69 37.05 2.91
N TYR A 230 12.24 35.92 2.35
CA TYR A 230 11.89 34.72 3.13
C TYR A 230 12.23 33.42 2.40
N GLN A 231 13.14 32.66 3.02
CA GLN A 231 13.76 31.46 2.45
C GLN A 231 13.69 30.29 3.45
N PRO A 232 12.49 29.83 3.87
CA PRO A 232 12.38 28.70 4.79
C PRO A 232 12.85 27.41 4.11
N THR A 233 13.50 26.52 4.86
CA THR A 233 14.06 25.26 4.33
C THR A 233 13.04 24.47 3.52
N GLY A 234 13.35 24.20 2.26
CA GLY A 234 12.48 23.48 1.34
C GLY A 234 11.28 24.29 0.81
N CYS A 235 11.36 25.63 0.75
CA CYS A 235 10.51 26.41 -0.14
C CYS A 235 10.74 26.04 -1.62
N THR A 236 9.76 26.31 -2.48
CA THR A 236 9.88 26.04 -3.93
C THR A 236 10.58 27.21 -4.61
N CYS A 237 11.61 26.95 -5.41
CA CYS A 237 12.31 28.00 -6.13
C CYS A 237 11.46 28.61 -7.25
N PRO A 238 11.49 29.95 -7.46
CA PRO A 238 10.87 30.57 -8.62
C PRO A 238 11.34 29.96 -9.94
N GLN A 239 10.49 30.02 -10.96
CA GLN A 239 10.80 29.54 -12.33
C GLN A 239 10.99 30.69 -13.31
N VAL A 240 10.87 31.94 -12.85
CA VAL A 240 11.06 33.16 -13.65
C VAL A 240 12.23 33.93 -13.06
N GLY A 241 13.23 34.25 -13.88
CA GLY A 241 14.49 34.83 -13.43
C GLY A 241 14.38 36.17 -12.69
N VAL A 242 13.32 36.96 -12.91
CA VAL A 242 13.08 38.21 -12.14
C VAL A 242 12.66 37.97 -10.69
N ASP A 243 12.08 36.81 -10.39
CA ASP A 243 11.61 36.45 -9.05
C ASP A 243 12.72 35.88 -8.15
N THR A 244 13.91 35.60 -8.70
CA THR A 244 15.07 35.12 -7.93
C THR A 244 15.80 36.23 -7.18
N GLN A 245 15.46 37.50 -7.42
CA GLN A 245 16.09 38.67 -6.78
C GLN A 245 16.15 38.50 -5.25
N GLY A 246 17.37 38.46 -4.70
CA GLY A 246 17.64 38.30 -3.26
C GLY A 246 17.74 36.85 -2.75
N LEU A 247 17.55 35.83 -3.59
CA LEU A 247 17.79 34.43 -3.22
C LEU A 247 19.27 34.07 -3.30
N SER A 248 19.81 33.32 -2.33
CA SER A 248 21.17 32.76 -2.49
C SER A 248 21.17 31.57 -3.47
N THR A 249 22.32 31.30 -4.10
CA THR A 249 22.51 30.10 -4.93
C THR A 249 22.48 28.81 -4.12
N SER A 250 22.79 28.88 -2.82
CA SER A 250 22.61 27.77 -1.87
C SER A 250 21.15 27.48 -1.50
N THR A 251 20.24 28.46 -1.62
CA THR A 251 18.80 28.25 -1.45
C THR A 251 18.15 27.77 -2.74
N CYS A 252 18.48 28.42 -3.86
CA CYS A 252 17.90 28.13 -5.17
C CYS A 252 18.98 28.18 -6.26
N PRO A 253 19.16 27.12 -7.07
CA PRO A 253 20.12 27.10 -8.17
C PRO A 253 19.81 28.21 -9.19
N CYS A 254 20.79 28.56 -10.02
CA CYS A 254 20.61 29.52 -11.10
C CYS A 254 19.65 28.97 -12.16
N ILE A 255 18.80 29.84 -12.72
CA ILE A 255 17.84 29.52 -13.78
C ILE A 255 18.04 30.42 -15.00
N MET A 256 17.30 30.20 -16.09
CA MET A 256 17.42 31.05 -17.27
C MET A 256 16.91 32.47 -16.98
N ASN A 257 17.63 33.49 -17.45
CA ASN A 257 17.38 34.91 -17.18
C ASN A 257 17.42 35.32 -15.68
N ASP A 258 18.13 34.56 -14.85
CA ASP A 258 18.28 34.85 -13.42
C ASP A 258 18.95 36.22 -13.17
N VAL A 259 18.26 37.11 -12.44
CA VAL A 259 18.73 38.51 -12.23
C VAL A 259 19.81 38.63 -11.15
N ARG A 260 20.27 37.52 -10.57
CA ARG A 260 21.33 37.49 -9.56
C ARG A 260 22.70 37.55 -10.23
N SER A 261 23.55 38.47 -9.81
CA SER A 261 24.90 38.64 -10.41
C SER A 261 25.79 37.40 -10.27
N GLN A 262 25.61 36.59 -9.23
CA GLN A 262 26.29 35.30 -9.10
C GLN A 262 25.75 34.18 -10.03
N CYS A 263 24.76 34.48 -10.87
CA CYS A 263 24.16 33.59 -11.86
C CYS A 263 24.41 34.06 -13.31
N GLU A 264 25.25 35.06 -13.54
CA GLU A 264 25.71 35.41 -14.89
C GLU A 264 26.49 34.21 -15.49
N PRO A 265 25.99 33.56 -16.55
CA PRO A 265 26.54 32.28 -16.97
C PRO A 265 27.80 32.48 -17.81
N THR A 266 28.90 31.90 -17.34
CA THR A 266 30.15 31.78 -18.11
C THR A 266 30.05 30.66 -19.13
N LYS A 267 30.87 30.65 -20.20
CA LYS A 267 30.97 29.49 -21.10
C LYS A 267 31.41 28.23 -20.34
N CYS A 268 30.83 27.07 -20.65
CA CYS A 268 31.28 25.79 -20.09
C CYS A 268 32.72 25.49 -20.52
N THR A 269 33.55 24.99 -19.60
CA THR A 269 34.97 24.65 -19.83
C THR A 269 35.32 23.21 -19.42
N SER A 270 34.34 22.45 -18.94
CA SER A 270 34.41 21.02 -18.62
C SER A 270 33.01 20.40 -18.73
N LEU A 271 32.94 19.07 -18.55
CA LEU A 271 31.68 18.33 -18.44
C LEU A 271 31.09 18.35 -17.02
N ASP A 272 31.64 19.16 -16.11
CA ASP A 272 31.08 19.39 -14.77
C ASP A 272 30.30 20.71 -14.78
N LEU A 273 29.03 20.69 -14.38
CA LEU A 273 28.21 21.89 -14.30
C LEU A 273 28.64 22.75 -13.09
N PRO A 274 29.10 24.01 -13.27
CA PRO A 274 29.52 24.86 -12.16
C PRO A 274 28.30 25.38 -11.37
N PRO A 275 28.45 25.87 -10.12
CA PRO A 275 27.34 26.28 -9.27
C PRO A 275 26.44 27.39 -9.85
N GLN A 276 26.99 28.24 -10.72
CA GLN A 276 26.27 29.29 -11.45
C GLN A 276 25.61 28.81 -12.77
N SER A 277 25.70 27.51 -13.08
CA SER A 277 25.54 26.94 -14.42
C SER A 277 26.47 27.59 -15.45
N CYS A 278 26.41 27.14 -16.70
CA CYS A 278 27.25 27.67 -17.79
C CYS A 278 26.51 27.66 -19.12
N LEU A 279 26.91 28.53 -20.04
CA LEU A 279 26.47 28.48 -21.43
C LEU A 279 27.12 27.28 -22.12
N CYS A 280 26.31 26.37 -22.64
CA CYS A 280 26.78 25.21 -23.40
C CYS A 280 27.70 25.67 -24.54
N THR A 281 28.74 24.90 -24.82
CA THR A 281 29.64 25.13 -25.97
C THR A 281 29.74 23.86 -26.81
N GLY A 282 30.15 23.97 -28.07
CA GLY A 282 30.34 22.79 -28.94
C GLY A 282 31.39 21.80 -28.42
N ASP A 283 32.28 22.23 -27.50
CA ASP A 283 33.28 21.37 -26.84
C ASP A 283 32.80 20.83 -25.47
N PHE A 284 31.83 21.49 -24.82
CA PHE A 284 31.37 21.18 -23.46
C PHE A 284 29.87 21.46 -23.26
N ASN A 285 29.12 20.37 -23.08
CA ASN A 285 27.66 20.30 -23.03
C ASN A 285 27.14 19.47 -21.82
N PRO A 286 27.50 19.81 -20.57
CA PRO A 286 27.04 19.07 -19.39
C PRO A 286 25.51 19.15 -19.21
N ASP A 287 24.89 18.06 -18.72
CA ASP A 287 23.46 18.01 -18.41
C ASP A 287 23.05 19.21 -17.52
N GLY A 288 22.18 20.08 -18.05
CA GLY A 288 21.70 21.27 -17.35
C GLY A 288 22.44 22.59 -17.64
N CYS A 289 23.35 22.63 -18.62
CA CYS A 289 23.87 23.89 -19.15
C CYS A 289 22.77 24.71 -19.88
N PHE A 290 22.97 26.02 -19.99
CA PHE A 290 22.08 26.90 -20.74
C PHE A 290 22.44 26.92 -22.23
N CYS A 291 21.46 26.67 -23.09
CA CYS A 291 21.66 26.73 -24.54
C CYS A 291 22.07 28.14 -25.02
N PRO A 292 22.90 28.26 -26.06
CA PRO A 292 23.25 29.56 -26.64
C PRO A 292 22.05 30.29 -27.26
N ASP A 293 22.00 31.61 -27.11
CA ASP A 293 21.01 32.45 -27.80
C ASP A 293 21.42 32.83 -29.25
N ASP A 294 22.68 32.64 -29.66
CA ASP A 294 23.11 32.84 -31.06
C ASP A 294 22.83 31.57 -31.87
N VAL A 295 21.99 31.70 -32.90
CA VAL A 295 21.59 30.63 -33.83
C VAL A 295 22.77 29.94 -34.53
N ARG A 296 23.96 30.57 -34.57
CA ARG A 296 25.19 29.97 -35.12
C ARG A 296 25.89 29.03 -34.16
N ASP A 297 25.78 29.27 -32.85
CA ASP A 297 26.32 28.38 -31.83
C ASP A 297 25.40 27.17 -31.62
N MET A 298 24.10 27.30 -31.90
CA MET A 298 23.12 26.21 -31.83
C MET A 298 23.42 25.02 -32.77
N GLN A 299 24.17 25.22 -33.86
CA GLN A 299 24.46 24.19 -34.86
C GLN A 299 25.27 22.99 -34.33
N TYR A 300 25.86 23.11 -33.14
CA TYR A 300 26.66 22.06 -32.50
C TYR A 300 25.84 21.16 -31.55
N PHE A 301 24.53 21.43 -31.38
CA PHE A 301 23.67 20.73 -30.41
C PHE A 301 22.49 20.02 -31.10
N SER A 302 22.13 18.85 -30.61
CA SER A 302 20.90 18.16 -31.01
C SER A 302 19.64 18.79 -30.39
N LEU A 303 18.47 18.41 -30.89
CA LEU A 303 17.17 18.80 -30.31
C LEU A 303 16.95 18.28 -28.88
N LEU A 304 17.66 17.21 -28.49
CA LEU A 304 17.58 16.62 -27.14
C LEU A 304 18.38 17.45 -26.12
N GLU A 305 19.48 18.06 -26.56
CA GLU A 305 20.31 18.93 -25.73
C GLU A 305 19.75 20.37 -25.69
N CYS A 306 19.36 20.89 -26.85
CA CYS A 306 18.86 22.25 -27.01
C CYS A 306 17.70 22.33 -28.01
N GLY A 307 16.53 22.76 -27.54
CA GLY A 307 15.34 22.99 -28.38
C GLY A 307 15.54 24.10 -29.42
N CYS A 308 14.61 24.21 -30.37
CA CYS A 308 14.67 25.23 -31.43
C CYS A 308 14.44 26.65 -30.90
N ILE A 309 15.16 27.62 -31.45
CA ILE A 309 14.94 29.07 -31.23
C ILE A 309 14.52 29.78 -32.53
N PRO A 310 13.93 30.98 -32.49
CA PRO A 310 13.56 31.70 -33.72
C PRO A 310 14.78 32.00 -34.60
N GLY A 311 14.78 31.48 -35.83
CA GLY A 311 15.89 31.63 -36.78
C GLY A 311 17.00 30.57 -36.67
N ASP A 312 16.77 29.48 -35.93
CA ASP A 312 17.68 28.33 -35.82
C ASP A 312 18.09 27.78 -37.19
N LEU A 313 19.38 27.48 -37.35
CA LEU A 313 19.97 27.05 -38.61
C LEU A 313 19.94 25.53 -38.81
N ARG A 314 19.57 24.76 -37.78
CA ARG A 314 19.41 23.30 -37.85
C ARG A 314 18.21 22.92 -38.71
N GLU A 315 18.35 21.94 -39.60
CA GLU A 315 17.30 21.57 -40.58
C GLU A 315 16.02 21.09 -39.89
N GLU A 316 16.14 20.43 -38.74
CA GLU A 316 15.03 19.94 -37.93
C GLU A 316 14.15 21.08 -37.35
N CYS A 317 14.69 22.30 -37.26
CA CYS A 317 13.99 23.49 -36.78
C CYS A 317 13.35 24.33 -37.90
N LYS A 318 13.53 23.97 -39.18
CA LYS A 318 13.06 24.78 -40.34
C LYS A 318 11.63 24.44 -40.80
N GLY A 319 10.82 23.81 -39.95
CA GLY A 319 9.44 23.42 -40.25
C GLY A 319 8.41 24.30 -39.54
N ASP A 320 7.53 24.96 -40.30
CA ASP A 320 6.43 25.80 -39.79
C ASP A 320 5.25 25.01 -39.17
N GLU A 321 5.36 23.70 -38.96
CA GLU A 321 4.29 22.84 -38.41
C GLU A 321 4.68 22.20 -37.06
N PRO A 322 3.83 22.29 -36.02
CA PRO A 322 4.09 21.64 -34.74
C PRO A 322 4.03 20.11 -34.88
N TYR A 323 5.19 19.47 -34.65
CA TYR A 323 5.41 18.04 -34.81
C TYR A 323 4.49 17.20 -33.91
N ASN A 324 3.48 16.54 -34.49
CA ASN A 324 2.44 15.81 -33.77
C ASN A 324 2.71 14.29 -33.80
N GLU A 325 3.56 13.81 -32.88
CA GLU A 325 4.16 12.47 -32.90
C GLU A 325 3.18 11.30 -32.77
N CYS A 326 2.02 11.49 -32.13
CA CYS A 326 1.10 10.37 -31.81
C CYS A 326 0.23 9.88 -32.98
N LYS A 327 0.54 10.24 -34.23
CA LYS A 327 -0.24 9.84 -35.40
C LYS A 327 0.01 8.39 -35.86
N ASN A 328 1.19 7.82 -35.54
CA ASN A 328 1.62 6.47 -35.95
C ASN A 328 2.10 5.63 -34.76
N ILE A 329 1.19 5.27 -33.85
CA ILE A 329 1.50 4.44 -32.67
C ILE A 329 1.77 2.99 -33.07
N THR A 330 2.89 2.43 -32.60
CA THR A 330 3.27 1.03 -32.81
C THR A 330 3.36 0.27 -31.48
N VAL A 331 3.60 -1.04 -31.52
CA VAL A 331 3.76 -1.88 -30.30
C VAL A 331 4.90 -1.43 -29.37
N SER A 332 5.88 -0.67 -29.87
CA SER A 332 7.04 -0.17 -29.11
C SER A 332 6.91 1.29 -28.66
N THR A 333 5.87 2.01 -29.08
CA THR A 333 5.66 3.43 -28.70
C THR A 333 5.32 3.56 -27.22
N SER A 334 6.13 4.29 -26.44
CA SER A 334 5.94 4.41 -24.99
C SER A 334 4.56 4.96 -24.60
N VAL A 335 3.96 4.36 -23.57
CA VAL A 335 2.69 4.84 -22.96
C VAL A 335 2.86 6.15 -22.19
N THR A 336 4.08 6.56 -21.85
CA THR A 336 4.38 7.88 -21.29
C THR A 336 4.46 8.98 -22.35
N LEU A 337 4.77 8.63 -23.60
CA LEU A 337 4.87 9.57 -24.72
C LEU A 337 3.51 9.76 -25.42
N CYS A 338 2.79 8.66 -25.67
CA CYS A 338 1.42 8.69 -26.20
C CYS A 338 0.51 7.82 -25.32
N PRO A 339 -0.54 8.40 -24.67
CA PRO A 339 -1.51 7.65 -23.86
C PRO A 339 -2.16 6.48 -24.59
N CYS A 340 -2.74 5.52 -23.84
CA CYS A 340 -3.48 4.40 -24.41
C CYS A 340 -4.69 4.89 -25.23
N LEU A 341 -4.85 4.39 -26.45
CA LEU A 341 -6.03 4.64 -27.28
C LEU A 341 -7.23 3.85 -26.73
N LYS A 342 -8.40 4.51 -26.63
CA LYS A 342 -9.64 3.88 -26.13
C LYS A 342 -10.13 2.69 -26.99
N THR A 343 -9.73 2.65 -28.26
CA THR A 343 -10.07 1.58 -29.21
C THR A 343 -8.88 1.33 -30.12
N GLY A 344 -8.51 0.06 -30.31
CA GLY A 344 -7.51 -0.32 -31.32
C GLY A 344 -6.04 -0.08 -30.94
N ASP A 345 -5.71 0.19 -29.67
CA ASP A 345 -4.31 0.30 -29.27
C ASP A 345 -3.56 -1.02 -29.49
N PRO A 346 -2.43 -1.03 -30.25
CA PRO A 346 -1.68 -2.26 -30.49
C PRO A 346 -0.89 -2.74 -29.25
N ARG A 347 -0.73 -1.89 -28.22
CA ARG A 347 0.12 -2.17 -27.05
C ARG A 347 -0.62 -3.01 -26.01
N SER A 348 0.02 -4.09 -25.56
CA SER A 348 -0.58 -5.07 -24.63
C SER A 348 -0.87 -4.50 -23.23
N ALA A 349 -0.13 -3.48 -22.80
CA ALA A 349 -0.30 -2.82 -21.50
C ALA A 349 -1.66 -2.09 -21.36
N CYS A 350 -2.39 -1.86 -22.46
CA CYS A 350 -3.65 -1.10 -22.49
C CYS A 350 -4.91 -1.99 -22.45
N LYS A 351 -4.84 -3.25 -21.98
CA LYS A 351 -5.97 -4.20 -21.98
C LYS A 351 -6.31 -4.70 -20.56
N GLU A 352 -7.53 -4.42 -20.10
CA GLU A 352 -8.01 -4.80 -18.76
C GLU A 352 -8.52 -6.25 -18.67
N ALA A 353 -8.51 -6.82 -17.45
CA ALA A 353 -8.81 -8.23 -17.18
C ALA A 353 -10.05 -8.42 -16.27
N GLY A 354 -11.10 -9.05 -16.79
CA GLY A 354 -12.31 -9.41 -16.05
C GLY A 354 -12.22 -10.72 -15.24
N LYS A 355 -13.08 -10.86 -14.22
CA LYS A 355 -13.24 -12.05 -13.35
C LYS A 355 -14.72 -12.33 -13.07
N ASP A 356 -15.09 -13.60 -12.90
CA ASP A 356 -16.45 -14.05 -12.54
C ASP A 356 -16.51 -15.04 -11.35
N ALA A 357 -17.51 -14.84 -10.48
CA ALA A 357 -18.39 -15.81 -9.75
C ALA A 357 -17.83 -16.98 -8.86
N SER A 358 -18.59 -17.67 -7.97
CA SER A 358 -19.71 -17.35 -7.01
C SER A 358 -20.07 -18.58 -6.10
N GLY A 359 -20.93 -18.44 -5.06
CA GLY A 359 -21.70 -19.53 -4.36
C GLY A 359 -21.05 -20.31 -3.16
N GLN A 360 -21.63 -20.54 -1.95
CA GLN A 360 -22.90 -21.17 -1.45
C GLN A 360 -22.86 -22.73 -1.22
N THR A 361 -23.43 -23.41 -0.18
CA THR A 361 -23.93 -23.06 1.19
C THR A 361 -24.04 -24.29 2.17
N ARG A 362 -23.90 -24.07 3.50
CA ARG A 362 -24.52 -24.70 4.73
C ARG A 362 -24.57 -26.24 5.08
N VAL A 363 -24.41 -26.52 6.40
CA VAL A 363 -24.72 -27.73 7.27
C VAL A 363 -23.97 -29.06 6.92
N VAL A 364 -23.55 -29.98 7.83
CA VAL A 364 -23.93 -30.39 9.21
C VAL A 364 -22.72 -30.78 10.10
N LEU A 365 -22.83 -30.63 11.43
CA LEU A 365 -21.85 -31.07 12.44
C LEU A 365 -21.72 -32.60 12.54
N SER A 366 -20.48 -33.14 12.62
CA SER A 366 -20.10 -34.37 13.37
C SER A 366 -18.61 -34.82 13.25
N VAL A 367 -17.70 -34.06 12.62
CA VAL A 367 -16.34 -34.57 12.25
C VAL A 367 -15.18 -33.72 12.83
N ILE A 368 -15.27 -33.29 14.09
CA ILE A 368 -14.27 -32.37 14.68
C ILE A 368 -12.91 -33.04 14.95
N ALA A 369 -12.86 -34.36 15.21
CA ALA A 369 -11.61 -35.05 15.53
C ALA A 369 -10.67 -35.29 14.32
N ALA A 370 -11.20 -35.48 13.12
CA ALA A 370 -10.40 -35.83 11.93
C ALA A 370 -10.13 -34.63 10.99
N ALA A 371 -11.08 -33.70 10.87
CA ALA A 371 -11.04 -32.66 9.83
C ALA A 371 -10.26 -31.39 10.22
N VAL A 372 -9.95 -31.15 11.49
CA VAL A 372 -9.23 -29.92 11.95
C VAL A 372 -7.75 -30.18 12.23
N VAL A 373 -7.44 -31.38 12.72
CA VAL A 373 -6.10 -31.76 13.20
C VAL A 373 -5.08 -31.94 12.07
N LEU A 374 -5.45 -32.68 11.02
CA LEU A 374 -4.57 -32.96 9.88
C LEU A 374 -4.20 -31.70 9.07
N PRO A 375 -5.13 -30.75 8.80
CA PRO A 375 -4.86 -29.47 8.15
C PRO A 375 -3.73 -28.59 8.68
N MET A 376 -3.67 -28.32 10.00
CA MET A 376 -2.67 -27.37 10.53
C MET A 376 -1.24 -27.83 10.25
N LEU A 377 -1.04 -29.13 10.11
CA LEU A 377 0.26 -29.79 9.94
C LEU A 377 0.73 -29.85 8.47
N ALA A 378 0.01 -29.19 7.54
CA ALA A 378 0.35 -29.10 6.11
C ALA A 378 0.74 -27.69 5.66
N LEU A 379 0.56 -26.66 6.51
CA LEU A 379 0.84 -25.24 6.19
C LEU A 379 2.19 -24.74 6.73
N PHE A 380 2.94 -25.57 7.47
CA PHE A 380 4.17 -25.19 8.16
C PHE A 380 5.31 -26.20 7.91
N CYS A 381 5.55 -26.53 6.65
CA CYS A 381 6.72 -27.27 6.18
C CYS A 381 7.22 -26.66 4.88
#